data_AF-A0A327KM74-F1
#
_entry.id   AF-A0A327KM74-F1
#
_cell.length_a   1.000
_cell.length_b   1.000
_cell.length_c   1.000
_cell.angle_alpha   90.00
_cell.angle_beta   90.00
_cell.angle_gamma   90.00
#
_symmetry.space_group_name_H-M   'P 1'
#
loop_
_entity.id
_entity.type
_entity.pdbx_description
1 polymer ?
#
loop_
_entity_poly.entity_id
_entity_poly.type
_entity_poly.pdbx_seq_one_letter_code
_entity_poly.pdbx_strand_id
1 'polypeptide(L)'
;MFGVNLAGAEFGPRRGEYGTHYIYPGAADLDYYLSKGVTLIRLPFTWERMQPTLGGALDQAELGRMIGFLDAAAARGMDVVVDLHNYGRYDDAVIGSPSVPAAAFADFWGKLAGTLGDHPAVSGFGLMNEPHDMGGAHVWPAAAQAAADAIRAAGSHATLVVSGDGWSGAASWPSLNGALRVVDPLDKVLYEAHVYFDRSGSGFYGSYDAEGAYPAIGADRVQPFIDWLNQNGLRGFIGEYAVPSGDPRWLDVLTAFLDTLAENGIPSAYWAGGPWWGAESLAIQPIDGIDRPQMDVLERYLDGEAARLDAGALAGTDHDDRLFAGAGGATLYGGGGNDVLTGSNGNDRLWGGAGNDVSRGGAGDDALHGGGGDDVLGGHDGNDMLSGGDGADTLYGDAGDDCLFGGDGDDVLEGGAGHDALAGGNGRDILRGGAGNDVLAGDAGDDVLGGHDGDDVL
;
A
#
# COMPACT_ATOMS: atom_id res chain seq x y z
N MET A 1 6.78 -3.11 6.93
CA MET A 1 7.47 -1.86 6.52
C MET A 1 6.44 -0.85 6.03
N PHE A 2 5.55 -1.27 5.14
CA PHE A 2 4.46 -0.46 4.60
C PHE A 2 3.18 -0.69 5.41
N GLY A 3 2.36 0.33 5.52
CA GLY A 3 1.14 0.36 6.31
C GLY A 3 0.09 1.27 5.69
N VAL A 4 -0.99 1.52 6.45
CA VAL A 4 -2.13 2.32 5.97
C VAL A 4 -2.58 3.31 7.05
N ASN A 5 -2.92 4.53 6.63
CA ASN A 5 -3.68 5.46 7.46
C ASN A 5 -5.14 5.00 7.52
N LEU A 6 -5.65 4.65 8.70
CA LEU A 6 -7.08 4.40 8.88
C LEU A 6 -7.72 5.66 9.45
N ALA A 7 -8.14 6.51 8.52
CA ALA A 7 -8.78 7.78 8.79
C ALA A 7 -10.25 7.61 9.21
N GLY A 8 -10.79 8.68 9.78
CA GLY A 8 -12.18 8.79 10.16
C GLY A 8 -12.37 9.45 11.51
N ALA A 9 -11.47 9.21 12.48
CA ALA A 9 -11.60 9.71 13.85
C ALA A 9 -11.28 11.21 13.95
N GLU A 10 -10.63 11.76 12.93
CA GLU A 10 -10.30 13.17 12.73
C GLU A 10 -11.31 13.93 11.85
N PHE A 11 -12.17 13.22 11.10
CA PHE A 11 -13.10 13.83 10.14
C PHE A 11 -14.01 14.90 10.71
N GLY A 12 -14.48 15.82 9.87
CA GLY A 12 -15.49 16.81 10.25
C GLY A 12 -14.98 17.92 11.17
N PRO A 13 -15.87 18.68 11.83
CA PRO A 13 -15.48 19.83 12.65
C PRO A 13 -14.66 19.40 13.88
N ARG A 14 -13.73 20.22 14.36
CA ARG A 14 -12.83 19.90 15.49
C ARG A 14 -13.52 19.40 16.76
N ARG A 15 -14.77 19.80 17.00
CA ARG A 15 -15.64 19.31 18.09
C ARG A 15 -16.93 18.70 17.56
N GLY A 16 -16.80 17.87 16.53
CA GLY A 16 -17.90 17.11 15.93
C GLY A 16 -18.49 16.09 16.91
N GLU A 17 -19.63 15.53 16.50
CA GLU A 17 -20.34 14.44 17.18
C GLU A 17 -20.01 13.09 16.53
N TYR A 18 -19.68 12.09 17.37
CA TYR A 18 -19.36 10.73 16.93
C TYR A 18 -20.56 10.07 16.26
N GLY A 19 -20.35 9.38 15.14
CA GLY A 19 -21.41 8.73 14.37
C GLY A 19 -22.21 9.68 13.47
N THR A 20 -21.93 10.99 13.53
CA THR A 20 -22.48 12.00 12.62
C THR A 20 -21.39 12.68 11.80
N HIS A 21 -20.33 13.17 12.46
CA HIS A 21 -19.28 13.96 11.83
C HIS A 21 -17.96 13.20 11.67
N TYR A 22 -17.74 12.20 12.52
CA TYR A 22 -16.54 11.37 12.54
C TYR A 22 -16.87 9.98 13.08
N ILE A 23 -15.97 9.03 12.82
CA ILE A 23 -16.12 7.63 13.21
C ILE A 23 -14.75 7.00 13.44
N TYR A 24 -14.62 6.01 14.33
CA TYR A 24 -13.42 5.20 14.40
C TYR A 24 -13.54 4.01 13.45
N PRO A 25 -12.47 3.62 12.74
CA PRO A 25 -12.46 2.38 11.99
C PRO A 25 -12.85 1.19 12.89
N GLY A 26 -13.56 0.22 12.32
CA GLY A 26 -14.09 -0.92 13.04
C GLY A 26 -13.22 -2.18 12.90
N ALA A 27 -13.64 -3.25 13.60
CA ALA A 27 -13.04 -4.57 13.45
C ALA A 27 -13.06 -5.07 12.00
N ALA A 28 -14.12 -4.79 11.24
CA ALA A 28 -14.22 -5.17 9.83
C ALA A 28 -13.18 -4.46 8.94
N ASP A 29 -12.86 -3.19 9.23
CA ASP A 29 -11.79 -2.48 8.52
C ASP A 29 -10.44 -3.13 8.83
N LEU A 30 -10.16 -3.40 10.11
CA LEU A 30 -8.93 -4.08 10.52
C LEU A 30 -8.80 -5.49 9.91
N ASP A 31 -9.89 -6.26 9.87
CA ASP A 31 -9.91 -7.59 9.25
C ASP A 31 -9.61 -7.52 7.76
N TYR A 32 -10.18 -6.54 7.05
CA TYR A 32 -9.90 -6.32 5.64
C TYR A 32 -8.43 -5.99 5.42
N TYR A 33 -7.87 -4.99 6.09
CA TYR A 33 -6.47 -4.60 5.86
C TYR A 33 -5.49 -5.69 6.31
N LEU A 34 -5.79 -6.41 7.40
CA LEU A 34 -4.99 -7.57 7.80
C LEU A 34 -5.03 -8.67 6.73
N SER A 35 -6.18 -8.91 6.09
CA SER A 35 -6.27 -9.89 4.98
C SER A 35 -5.43 -9.51 3.76
N LYS A 36 -5.01 -8.25 3.66
CA LYS A 36 -4.10 -7.73 2.64
C LYS A 36 -2.63 -7.65 3.12
N GLY A 37 -2.31 -8.23 4.28
CA GLY A 37 -0.97 -8.21 4.87
C GLY A 37 -0.58 -6.90 5.58
N VAL A 38 -1.52 -5.95 5.77
CA VAL A 38 -1.25 -4.73 6.53
C VAL A 38 -1.14 -5.05 8.01
N THR A 39 0.03 -4.80 8.58
CA THR A 39 0.27 -4.95 10.02
C THR A 39 0.57 -3.62 10.73
N LEU A 40 0.89 -2.57 9.98
CA LEU A 40 1.13 -1.22 10.50
C LEU A 40 -0.03 -0.29 10.14
N ILE A 41 -0.62 0.34 11.15
CA ILE A 41 -1.68 1.34 11.02
C ILE A 41 -1.21 2.68 11.57
N ARG A 42 -1.52 3.76 10.85
CA ARG A 42 -1.52 5.12 11.39
C ARG A 42 -2.95 5.54 11.64
N LEU A 43 -3.28 5.95 12.87
CA LEU A 43 -4.63 6.32 13.30
C LEU A 43 -4.69 7.82 13.62
N PRO A 44 -5.16 8.67 12.69
CA PRO A 44 -5.38 10.09 12.94
C PRO A 44 -6.51 10.32 13.96
N PHE A 45 -6.34 11.30 14.85
CA PHE A 45 -7.39 11.79 15.76
C PHE A 45 -7.14 13.25 16.14
N THR A 46 -8.12 13.95 16.71
CA THR A 46 -7.96 15.38 17.04
C THR A 46 -7.83 15.67 18.54
N TRP A 47 -7.00 16.66 18.84
CA TRP A 47 -6.75 17.17 20.19
C TRP A 47 -8.03 17.74 20.80
N GLU A 48 -8.79 18.57 20.07
CA GLU A 48 -10.00 19.23 20.60
C GLU A 48 -11.11 18.25 20.99
N ARG A 49 -11.12 17.03 20.45
CA ARG A 49 -12.01 15.95 20.91
C ARG A 49 -11.45 15.23 22.12
N MET A 50 -10.18 14.86 22.06
CA MET A 50 -9.52 14.11 23.12
C MET A 50 -9.33 14.95 24.39
N GLN A 51 -9.17 16.27 24.28
CA GLN A 51 -9.05 17.20 25.40
C GLN A 51 -9.87 18.47 25.09
N PRO A 52 -11.19 18.50 25.37
CA PRO A 52 -12.08 19.58 24.95
C PRO A 52 -11.76 20.96 25.51
N THR A 53 -11.04 21.01 26.64
CA THR A 53 -10.55 22.23 27.29
C THR A 53 -9.04 22.15 27.41
N LEU A 54 -8.31 23.15 26.90
CA LEU A 54 -6.85 23.20 26.93
C LEU A 54 -6.32 23.01 28.36
N GLY A 55 -5.42 22.04 28.56
CA GLY A 55 -4.88 21.69 29.88
C GLY A 55 -5.86 20.96 30.82
N GLY A 56 -7.09 20.70 30.36
CA GLY A 56 -8.12 19.96 31.07
C GLY A 56 -7.89 18.44 31.08
N ALA A 57 -8.88 17.70 31.57
CA ALA A 57 -8.86 16.24 31.52
C ALA A 57 -9.05 15.73 30.08
N LEU A 58 -8.58 14.50 29.81
CA LEU A 58 -8.94 13.80 28.58
C LEU A 58 -10.43 13.43 28.61
N ASP A 59 -11.10 13.55 27.47
CA ASP A 59 -12.48 13.12 27.31
C ASP A 59 -12.55 11.59 27.40
N GLN A 60 -13.33 11.09 28.36
CA GLN A 60 -13.37 9.66 28.65
C GLN A 60 -14.14 8.86 27.60
N ALA A 61 -15.09 9.48 26.90
CA ALA A 61 -15.82 8.80 25.84
C ALA A 61 -14.92 8.65 24.61
N GLU A 62 -14.18 9.69 24.25
CA GLU A 62 -13.24 9.67 23.13
C GLU A 62 -12.05 8.73 23.39
N LEU A 63 -11.46 8.81 24.58
CA LEU A 63 -10.41 7.89 25.01
C LEU A 63 -10.89 6.43 24.98
N GLY A 64 -12.13 6.16 25.41
CA GLY A 64 -12.72 4.83 25.34
C GLY A 64 -12.89 4.29 23.92
N ARG A 65 -13.16 5.15 22.92
CA ARG A 65 -13.23 4.74 21.51
C ARG A 65 -11.86 4.38 20.96
N MET A 66 -10.86 5.22 21.25
CA MET A 66 -9.48 4.94 20.84
C MET A 66 -8.97 3.64 21.46
N ILE A 67 -9.20 3.42 22.77
CA ILE A 67 -8.83 2.16 23.43
C ILE A 67 -9.56 0.99 22.78
N GLY A 68 -10.85 1.11 22.47
CA GLY A 68 -11.61 0.04 21.79
C GLY A 68 -11.03 -0.31 20.41
N PHE A 69 -10.57 0.68 19.64
CA PHE A 69 -9.86 0.45 18.38
C PHE A 69 -8.52 -0.25 18.63
N LEU A 70 -7.73 0.24 19.59
CA LEU A 70 -6.42 -0.32 19.92
C LEU A 70 -6.54 -1.77 20.43
N ASP A 71 -7.54 -2.09 21.24
CA ASP A 71 -7.85 -3.45 21.69
C ASP A 71 -8.15 -4.37 20.50
N ALA A 72 -8.93 -3.89 19.53
CA ALA A 72 -9.25 -4.63 18.31
C ALA A 72 -8.01 -4.86 17.41
N ALA A 73 -7.12 -3.87 17.31
CA ALA A 73 -5.84 -3.99 16.60
C ALA A 73 -4.88 -4.96 17.32
N ALA A 74 -4.79 -4.88 18.65
CA ALA A 74 -3.96 -5.77 19.46
C ALA A 74 -4.39 -7.23 19.32
N ALA A 75 -5.72 -7.49 19.28
CA ALA A 75 -6.26 -8.83 19.05
C ALA A 75 -5.88 -9.42 17.68
N ARG A 76 -5.43 -8.58 16.74
CA ARG A 76 -5.01 -8.91 15.38
C ARG A 76 -3.49 -8.87 15.20
N GLY A 77 -2.72 -8.55 16.25
CA GLY A 77 -1.28 -8.37 16.17
C GLY A 77 -0.86 -7.19 15.30
N MET A 78 -1.72 -6.18 15.14
CA MET A 78 -1.42 -4.98 14.35
C MET A 78 -0.80 -3.89 15.25
N ASP A 79 0.23 -3.26 14.72
CA ASP A 79 0.92 -2.12 15.31
C ASP A 79 0.23 -0.81 14.91
N VAL A 80 0.04 0.09 15.87
CA VAL A 80 -0.67 1.36 15.69
C VAL A 80 0.22 2.53 16.10
N VAL A 81 0.46 3.44 15.16
CA VAL A 81 0.92 4.79 15.41
C VAL A 81 -0.31 5.68 15.59
N VAL A 82 -0.54 6.20 16.79
CA VAL A 82 -1.63 7.16 17.01
C VAL A 82 -1.13 8.56 16.64
N ASP A 83 -1.81 9.22 15.70
CA ASP A 83 -1.40 10.50 15.11
C ASP A 83 -2.30 11.65 15.58
N LEU A 84 -1.72 12.65 16.22
CA LEU A 84 -2.45 13.86 16.61
C LEU A 84 -2.61 14.81 15.41
N HIS A 85 -3.76 14.74 14.77
CA HIS A 85 -4.04 15.35 13.48
C HIS A 85 -4.44 16.83 13.56
N ASN A 86 -3.50 17.67 14.03
CA ASN A 86 -3.80 19.02 14.53
C ASN A 86 -3.04 20.17 13.86
N TYR A 87 -2.17 19.91 12.89
CA TYR A 87 -1.49 20.95 12.09
C TYR A 87 -0.71 21.96 12.95
N GLY A 88 -0.13 21.52 14.06
CA GLY A 88 0.59 22.38 15.01
C GLY A 88 -0.28 23.36 15.79
N ARG A 89 -1.60 23.13 15.87
CA ARG A 89 -2.58 24.07 16.45
C ARG A 89 -3.56 23.41 17.41
N TYR A 90 -4.09 24.21 18.32
CA TYR A 90 -5.27 23.90 19.13
C TYR A 90 -6.19 25.13 19.11
N ASP A 91 -7.47 24.96 18.74
CA ASP A 91 -8.41 26.07 18.55
C ASP A 91 -7.85 27.20 17.66
N ASP A 92 -7.18 26.79 16.58
CA ASP A 92 -6.54 27.62 15.54
C ASP A 92 -5.29 28.37 16.01
N ALA A 93 -5.03 28.38 17.31
CA ALA A 93 -3.84 28.98 17.86
C ALA A 93 -2.65 28.03 17.73
N VAL A 94 -1.54 28.57 17.21
CA VAL A 94 -0.27 27.85 17.04
C VAL A 94 0.31 27.46 18.40
N ILE A 95 0.79 26.22 18.52
CA ILE A 95 1.50 25.74 19.70
C ILE A 95 2.79 26.55 19.90
N GLY A 96 3.07 26.96 21.14
CA GLY A 96 4.15 27.89 21.47
C GLY A 96 3.71 29.35 21.51
N SER A 97 2.50 29.67 21.05
CA SER A 97 1.90 30.99 21.26
C SER A 97 1.48 31.21 22.73
N PRO A 98 1.20 32.46 23.15
CA PRO A 98 0.65 32.72 24.48
C PRO A 98 -0.70 32.01 24.75
N SER A 99 -1.49 31.78 23.71
CA SER A 99 -2.80 31.11 23.83
C SER A 99 -2.67 29.59 23.96
N VAL A 100 -1.64 29.00 23.36
CA VAL A 100 -1.37 27.55 23.41
C VAL A 100 0.10 27.36 23.74
N PRO A 101 0.51 27.48 25.02
CA PRO A 101 1.90 27.28 25.39
C PRO A 101 2.36 25.84 25.10
N ALA A 102 3.64 25.65 24.78
CA ALA A 102 4.22 24.31 24.57
C ALA A 102 4.02 23.38 25.79
N ALA A 103 3.92 23.92 27.00
CA ALA A 103 3.62 23.16 28.21
C ALA A 103 2.20 22.54 28.20
N ALA A 104 1.22 23.15 27.52
CA ALA A 104 -0.12 22.57 27.39
C ALA A 104 -0.12 21.38 26.42
N PHE A 105 0.68 21.46 25.35
CA PHE A 105 0.91 20.36 24.43
C PHE A 105 1.64 19.19 25.11
N ALA A 106 2.68 19.49 25.89
CA ALA A 106 3.38 18.49 26.71
C ALA A 106 2.46 17.84 27.75
N ASP A 107 1.63 18.63 28.44
CA ASP A 107 0.63 18.12 29.40
C ASP A 107 -0.38 17.17 28.74
N PHE A 108 -0.88 17.51 27.55
CA PHE A 108 -1.75 16.63 26.77
C PHE A 108 -1.07 15.28 26.48
N TRP A 109 0.13 15.31 25.91
CA TRP A 109 0.87 14.10 25.56
C TRP A 109 1.25 13.26 26.77
N GLY A 110 1.62 13.89 27.89
CA GLY A 110 1.89 13.19 29.15
C GLY A 110 0.66 12.45 29.68
N LYS A 111 -0.54 13.04 29.59
CA LYS A 111 -1.80 12.39 29.99
C LYS A 111 -2.14 11.22 29.07
N LEU A 112 -2.05 11.42 27.76
CA LEU A 112 -2.40 10.40 26.78
C LEU A 112 -1.43 9.22 26.86
N ALA A 113 -0.12 9.48 26.86
CA ALA A 113 0.89 8.44 27.01
C ALA A 113 0.83 7.75 28.38
N GLY A 114 0.48 8.46 29.46
CA GLY A 114 0.25 7.83 30.77
C GLY A 114 -0.93 6.86 30.79
N THR A 115 -1.84 6.97 29.82
CA THR A 115 -3.00 6.07 29.68
C THR A 115 -2.74 4.96 28.65
N LEU A 116 -2.11 5.28 27.53
CA LEU A 116 -1.93 4.37 26.38
C LEU A 116 -0.53 3.75 26.28
N GLY A 117 0.45 4.26 27.02
CA GLY A 117 1.87 4.11 26.74
C GLY A 117 2.45 2.69 26.77
N ASP A 118 1.73 1.75 27.40
CA ASP A 118 2.06 0.32 27.47
C ASP A 118 0.96 -0.56 26.83
N HIS A 119 0.04 0.04 26.06
CA HIS A 119 -0.98 -0.71 25.34
C HIS A 119 -0.31 -1.58 24.26
N PRO A 120 -0.64 -2.88 24.13
CA PRO A 120 0.08 -3.81 23.23
C PRO A 120 0.12 -3.41 21.75
N ALA A 121 -0.94 -2.77 21.24
CA ALA A 121 -0.98 -2.27 19.87
C ALA A 121 -0.26 -0.94 19.65
N VAL A 122 0.11 -0.17 20.68
CA VAL A 122 0.69 1.17 20.48
C VAL A 122 2.17 1.04 20.18
N SER A 123 2.52 1.13 18.90
CA SER A 123 3.91 1.07 18.41
C SER A 123 4.57 2.45 18.38
N GLY A 124 3.77 3.52 18.25
CA GLY A 124 4.26 4.89 18.22
C GLY A 124 3.23 5.98 18.53
N PHE A 125 3.76 7.16 18.84
CA PHE A 125 3.03 8.40 19.01
C PHE A 125 3.45 9.40 17.94
N GLY A 126 2.59 9.63 16.95
CA GLY A 126 2.66 10.73 16.00
C GLY A 126 2.36 12.04 16.71
N LEU A 127 3.41 12.79 17.04
CA LEU A 127 3.30 13.94 17.95
C LEU A 127 2.37 15.02 17.39
N MET A 128 2.37 15.19 16.07
CA MET A 128 1.57 16.19 15.37
C MET A 128 1.58 15.91 13.87
N ASN A 129 0.40 15.87 13.26
CA ASN A 129 0.28 15.90 11.81
C ASN A 129 0.64 17.28 11.27
N GLU A 130 1.47 17.31 10.23
CA GLU A 130 1.73 18.47 9.37
C GLU A 130 1.81 19.84 10.07
N PRO A 131 2.72 20.06 11.04
CA PRO A 131 3.03 21.40 11.51
C PRO A 131 3.32 22.33 10.31
N HIS A 132 2.70 23.50 10.29
CA HIS A 132 2.93 24.48 9.23
C HIS A 132 2.77 25.91 9.76
N ASP A 133 3.57 26.83 9.23
CA ASP A 133 3.58 28.25 9.61
C ASP A 133 3.76 28.44 11.13
N MET A 134 4.66 27.66 11.73
CA MET A 134 4.82 27.58 13.20
C MET A 134 5.43 28.83 13.84
N GLY A 135 5.65 29.90 13.08
CA GLY A 135 6.14 31.18 13.61
C GLY A 135 7.65 31.23 13.87
N GLY A 136 8.41 30.27 13.33
CA GLY A 136 9.87 30.29 13.31
C GLY A 136 10.52 28.94 13.58
N ALA A 137 11.76 28.77 13.11
CA ALA A 137 12.51 27.51 13.09
C ALA A 137 12.80 26.86 14.46
N HIS A 138 12.43 27.50 15.57
CA HIS A 138 12.63 26.98 16.94
C HIS A 138 11.32 26.64 17.66
N VAL A 139 10.17 27.11 17.16
CA VAL A 139 8.90 26.97 17.88
C VAL A 139 8.45 25.51 17.88
N TRP A 140 8.37 24.90 16.70
CA TRP A 140 8.00 23.50 16.57
C TRP A 140 9.01 22.55 17.23
N PRO A 141 10.34 22.65 17.01
CA PRO A 141 11.30 21.80 17.70
C PRO A 141 11.19 21.85 19.23
N ALA A 142 10.94 23.03 19.82
CA ALA A 142 10.76 23.15 21.26
C ALA A 142 9.47 22.48 21.76
N ALA A 143 8.38 22.60 21.00
CA ALA A 143 7.12 21.92 21.32
C ALA A 143 7.25 20.40 21.22
N ALA A 144 7.89 19.89 20.15
CA ALA A 144 8.15 18.48 19.94
C ALA A 144 9.01 17.88 21.06
N GLN A 145 10.09 18.57 21.47
CA GLN A 145 10.92 18.13 22.60
C GLN A 145 10.12 18.09 23.91
N ALA A 146 9.30 19.11 24.19
CA ALA A 146 8.50 19.16 25.41
C ALA A 146 7.49 18.00 25.48
N ALA A 147 6.88 17.63 24.35
CA ALA A 147 6.01 16.46 24.26
C ALA A 147 6.78 15.15 24.46
N ALA A 148 7.94 14.99 23.81
CA ALA A 148 8.82 13.83 23.99
C ALA A 148 9.19 13.62 25.46
N ASP A 149 9.62 14.68 26.14
CA ASP A 149 9.98 14.66 27.56
C ASP A 149 8.78 14.23 28.43
N ALA A 150 7.58 14.74 28.14
CA ALA A 150 6.36 14.39 28.88
C ALA A 150 5.91 12.94 28.65
N ILE A 151 6.01 12.43 27.42
CA ILE A 151 5.71 11.03 27.08
C ILE A 151 6.64 10.08 27.85
N ARG A 152 7.94 10.41 27.89
CA ARG A 152 8.92 9.61 28.63
C ARG A 152 8.73 9.73 30.14
N ALA A 153 8.39 10.92 30.65
CA ALA A 153 8.05 11.11 32.06
C ALA A 153 6.80 10.30 32.48
N ALA A 154 5.88 10.06 31.54
CA ALA A 154 4.72 9.20 31.75
C ALA A 154 5.04 7.69 31.70
N GLY A 155 6.29 7.32 31.36
CA GLY A 155 6.78 5.94 31.40
C GLY A 155 6.63 5.16 30.09
N SER A 156 6.16 5.77 29.01
CA SER A 156 5.95 5.05 27.75
C SER A 156 7.25 4.72 27.01
N HIS A 157 7.29 3.54 26.42
CA HIS A 157 8.38 3.02 25.59
C HIS A 157 8.08 3.04 24.08
N ALA A 158 6.93 3.59 23.69
CA ALA A 158 6.52 3.72 22.29
C ALA A 158 7.46 4.62 21.50
N THR A 159 7.53 4.42 20.19
CA THR A 159 8.33 5.25 19.29
C THR A 159 7.76 6.66 19.22
N LEU A 160 8.61 7.69 19.24
CA LEU A 160 8.22 9.07 19.01
C LEU A 160 8.30 9.33 17.51
N VAL A 161 7.17 9.62 16.89
CA VAL A 161 7.07 9.92 15.46
C VAL A 161 6.92 11.44 15.31
N VAL A 162 7.92 12.08 14.70
CA VAL A 162 8.15 13.53 14.76
C VAL A 162 8.10 14.13 13.36
N SER A 163 6.97 14.75 13.04
CA SER A 163 6.79 15.55 11.83
C SER A 163 7.63 16.84 11.82
N GLY A 164 7.79 17.46 10.65
CA GLY A 164 8.48 18.72 10.44
C GLY A 164 7.52 19.90 10.16
N ASP A 165 8.04 21.12 10.26
CA ASP A 165 7.34 22.33 9.78
C ASP A 165 7.23 22.32 8.25
N GLY A 166 6.29 23.09 7.71
CA GLY A 166 5.98 23.14 6.28
C GLY A 166 5.23 21.91 5.78
N TRP A 167 4.18 21.52 6.49
CA TRP A 167 3.32 20.38 6.16
C TRP A 167 4.07 19.06 6.16
N SER A 168 5.17 18.98 6.92
CA SER A 168 6.07 17.82 6.88
C SER A 168 6.59 17.44 5.49
N GLY A 169 6.59 18.36 4.52
CA GLY A 169 6.91 18.04 3.13
C GLY A 169 8.34 17.50 2.95
N ALA A 170 8.49 16.29 2.40
CA ALA A 170 9.81 15.66 2.24
C ALA A 170 10.73 16.48 1.33
N ALA A 171 10.19 17.05 0.25
CA ALA A 171 10.95 17.82 -0.73
C ALA A 171 11.52 19.13 -0.15
N SER A 172 10.77 19.76 0.77
CA SER A 172 11.17 21.01 1.44
C SER A 172 11.93 20.75 2.74
N TRP A 173 12.05 19.49 3.18
CA TRP A 173 12.54 19.12 4.51
C TRP A 173 13.86 19.78 4.89
N PRO A 174 14.94 19.74 4.09
CA PRO A 174 16.22 20.30 4.51
C PRO A 174 16.16 21.80 4.79
N SER A 175 15.29 22.52 4.08
CA SER A 175 15.16 23.99 4.18
C SER A 175 14.43 24.46 5.43
N LEU A 176 13.46 23.67 5.92
CA LEU A 176 12.59 24.05 7.04
C LEU A 176 12.99 23.33 8.34
N ASN A 177 13.46 22.09 8.20
CA ASN A 177 13.66 21.14 9.31
C ASN A 177 15.12 20.74 9.49
N GLY A 178 16.07 21.39 8.79
CA GLY A 178 17.50 21.06 8.83
C GLY A 178 18.06 20.89 10.27
N ALA A 179 17.62 21.75 11.19
CA ALA A 179 18.02 21.77 12.60
C ALA A 179 17.07 21.03 13.57
N LEU A 180 15.97 20.45 13.10
CA LEU A 180 15.00 19.75 13.95
C LEU A 180 15.67 18.51 14.58
N ARG A 181 15.88 18.54 15.90
CA ARG A 181 16.41 17.41 16.67
C ARG A 181 15.58 17.22 17.93
N VAL A 182 15.14 15.99 18.16
CA VAL A 182 14.45 15.57 19.38
C VAL A 182 15.36 14.55 20.06
N VAL A 183 15.70 14.82 21.31
CA VAL A 183 16.52 13.95 22.13
C VAL A 183 15.58 13.01 22.88
N ASP A 184 15.77 11.71 22.67
CA ASP A 184 15.06 10.66 23.38
C ASP A 184 16.06 9.75 24.09
N PRO A 185 15.97 9.58 25.42
CA PRO A 185 16.85 8.67 26.16
C PRO A 185 16.74 7.19 25.72
N LEU A 186 15.63 6.80 25.07
CA LEU A 186 15.44 5.43 24.58
C LEU A 186 15.96 5.23 23.16
N ASP A 187 16.42 6.30 22.48
CA ASP A 187 16.75 6.28 21.06
C ASP A 187 15.65 5.59 20.23
N LYS A 188 14.41 6.07 20.37
CA LYS A 188 13.24 5.62 19.60
C LYS A 188 12.52 6.81 18.97
N VAL A 189 13.24 7.52 18.09
CA VAL A 189 12.69 8.63 17.29
C VAL A 189 12.66 8.23 15.83
N LEU A 190 11.50 8.40 15.20
CA LEU A 190 11.33 8.42 13.74
C LEU A 190 10.95 9.84 13.32
N TYR A 191 11.64 10.39 12.34
CA TYR A 191 11.22 11.63 11.70
C TYR A 191 10.21 11.29 10.61
N GLU A 192 9.10 12.01 10.57
CA GLU A 192 7.98 11.72 9.66
C GLU A 192 7.88 12.81 8.60
N ALA A 193 7.92 12.43 7.32
CA ALA A 193 7.67 13.35 6.21
C ALA A 193 6.50 12.88 5.34
N HIS A 194 5.86 13.79 4.62
CA HIS A 194 4.74 13.51 3.72
C HIS A 194 5.13 13.79 2.27
N VAL A 195 4.57 13.00 1.35
CA VAL A 195 4.84 13.10 -0.09
C VAL A 195 3.57 12.84 -0.89
N TYR A 196 3.08 13.88 -1.57
CA TYR A 196 2.12 13.71 -2.67
C TYR A 196 2.81 14.02 -3.99
N PHE A 197 2.22 13.58 -5.11
CA PHE A 197 2.83 13.58 -6.44
C PHE A 197 2.19 14.56 -7.42
N ASP A 198 1.06 15.17 -7.06
CA ASP A 198 0.47 16.28 -7.81
C ASP A 198 1.47 17.44 -7.93
N ARG A 199 1.33 18.34 -8.90
CA ARG A 199 2.32 19.40 -9.17
C ARG A 199 2.69 20.24 -7.95
N SER A 200 1.76 20.49 -7.04
CA SER A 200 2.00 21.29 -5.84
C SER A 200 2.52 20.49 -4.66
N GLY A 201 2.33 19.16 -4.67
CA GLY A 201 2.64 18.28 -3.55
C GLY A 201 1.63 18.39 -2.41
N SER A 202 0.41 18.85 -2.69
CA SER A 202 -0.65 19.07 -1.70
C SER A 202 -1.63 17.90 -1.56
N GLY A 203 -1.56 16.91 -2.46
CA GLY A 203 -2.50 15.79 -2.51
C GLY A 203 -3.86 16.12 -3.15
N PHE A 204 -4.02 17.24 -3.88
CA PHE A 204 -5.31 17.59 -4.48
C PHE A 204 -5.58 16.93 -5.85
N TYR A 205 -4.54 16.63 -6.62
CA TYR A 205 -4.61 15.96 -7.94
C TYR A 205 -5.64 16.55 -8.91
N GLY A 206 -5.33 17.73 -9.46
CA GLY A 206 -6.17 18.39 -10.47
C GLY A 206 -6.02 17.79 -11.87
N SER A 207 -6.90 18.18 -12.81
CA SER A 207 -6.89 17.67 -14.20
C SER A 207 -5.58 17.93 -14.96
N TYR A 208 -4.84 18.98 -14.60
CA TYR A 208 -3.52 19.27 -15.17
C TYR A 208 -2.43 18.29 -14.71
N ASP A 209 -2.58 17.70 -13.52
CA ASP A 209 -1.56 16.82 -12.94
C ASP A 209 -1.50 15.48 -13.67
N ALA A 210 -2.60 15.02 -14.24
CA ALA A 210 -2.63 13.87 -15.12
C ALA A 210 -1.66 14.03 -16.31
N GLU A 211 -1.47 15.24 -16.87
CA GLU A 211 -0.50 15.45 -17.96
C GLU A 211 0.96 15.48 -17.47
N GLY A 212 1.18 15.62 -16.17
CA GLY A 212 2.50 15.80 -15.54
C GLY A 212 3.00 14.60 -14.72
N ALA A 213 2.25 13.50 -14.66
CA ALA A 213 2.70 12.27 -14.01
C ALA A 213 3.89 11.68 -14.79
N TYR A 214 5.04 11.59 -14.13
CA TYR A 214 6.20 10.84 -14.63
C TYR A 214 6.70 9.89 -13.53
N PRO A 215 7.17 8.67 -13.87
CA PRO A 215 7.40 7.62 -12.87
C PRO A 215 8.29 8.02 -11.68
N ALA A 216 9.34 8.81 -11.92
CA ALA A 216 10.32 9.15 -10.88
C ALA A 216 9.91 10.28 -9.91
N ILE A 217 8.75 10.93 -10.11
CA ILE A 217 8.38 12.14 -9.33
C ILE A 217 8.36 11.90 -7.80
N GLY A 218 7.94 10.71 -7.37
CA GLY A 218 7.94 10.34 -5.96
C GLY A 218 9.34 10.22 -5.38
N ALA A 219 10.23 9.53 -6.10
CA ALA A 219 11.63 9.37 -5.74
C ALA A 219 12.33 10.74 -5.62
N ASP A 220 12.16 11.60 -6.62
CA ASP A 220 12.75 12.94 -6.64
C ASP A 220 12.31 13.80 -5.45
N ARG A 221 11.05 13.65 -5.01
CA ARG A 221 10.48 14.43 -3.90
C ARG A 221 10.89 13.93 -2.54
N VAL A 222 11.14 12.64 -2.38
CA VAL A 222 11.54 12.08 -1.09
C VAL A 222 13.04 12.13 -0.87
N GLN A 223 13.85 12.15 -1.94
CA GLN A 223 15.31 12.13 -1.85
C GLN A 223 15.90 13.20 -0.90
N PRO A 224 15.45 14.47 -0.88
CA PRO A 224 15.99 15.47 0.04
C PRO A 224 15.81 15.10 1.52
N PHE A 225 14.72 14.41 1.86
CA PHE A 225 14.47 13.91 3.21
C PHE A 225 15.37 12.72 3.54
N ILE A 226 15.50 11.75 2.61
CA ILE A 226 16.40 10.59 2.74
C ILE A 226 17.85 11.04 2.96
N ASP A 227 18.32 11.99 2.15
CA ASP A 227 19.65 12.56 2.26
C ASP A 227 19.87 13.20 3.63
N TRP A 228 18.89 13.94 4.13
CA TRP A 228 18.97 14.56 5.45
C TRP A 228 19.02 13.51 6.57
N LEU A 229 18.23 12.44 6.49
CA LEU A 229 18.28 11.34 7.46
C LEU A 229 19.68 10.70 7.48
N ASN A 230 20.18 10.33 6.31
CA ASN A 230 21.48 9.66 6.14
C ASN A 230 22.64 10.54 6.62
N GLN A 231 22.65 11.82 6.25
CA GLN A 231 23.67 12.78 6.69
C GLN A 231 23.72 12.95 8.21
N ASN A 232 22.61 12.69 8.90
CA ASN A 232 22.49 12.90 10.33
C ASN A 232 22.39 11.61 11.15
N GLY A 233 22.45 10.44 10.51
CA GLY A 233 22.30 9.14 11.18
C GLY A 233 20.94 8.97 11.86
N LEU A 234 19.87 9.48 11.24
CA LEU A 234 18.50 9.47 11.77
C LEU A 234 17.65 8.43 11.05
N ARG A 235 16.52 8.05 11.65
CA ARG A 235 15.53 7.14 11.05
C ARG A 235 14.30 7.91 10.60
N GLY A 236 13.73 7.49 9.47
CA GLY A 236 12.59 8.13 8.83
C GLY A 236 11.33 7.27 8.84
N PHE A 237 10.22 7.92 8.51
CA PHE A 237 8.93 7.34 8.24
C PHE A 237 8.23 8.25 7.21
N ILE A 238 7.56 7.68 6.19
CA ILE A 238 6.66 8.47 5.35
C ILE A 238 5.24 8.31 5.85
N GLY A 239 4.72 9.33 6.51
CA GLY A 239 3.42 9.31 7.16
C GLY A 239 2.24 9.26 6.20
N GLU A 240 2.39 9.94 5.06
CA GLU A 240 1.32 10.07 4.07
C GLU A 240 1.88 10.16 2.65
N TYR A 241 1.24 9.42 1.76
CA TYR A 241 1.36 9.48 0.31
C TYR A 241 0.12 8.82 -0.29
N ALA A 242 -0.30 9.29 -1.47
CA ALA A 242 -1.50 8.79 -2.11
C ALA A 242 -1.47 9.02 -3.61
N VAL A 243 -2.21 8.21 -4.36
CA VAL A 243 -2.47 8.44 -5.78
C VAL A 243 -3.95 8.25 -6.11
N PRO A 244 -4.49 8.98 -7.10
CA PRO A 244 -5.89 8.81 -7.49
C PRO A 244 -6.10 7.52 -8.28
N SER A 245 -7.22 6.84 -8.05
CA SER A 245 -7.58 5.58 -8.70
C SER A 245 -8.01 5.72 -10.17
N GLY A 246 -8.17 6.95 -10.67
CA GLY A 246 -8.80 7.22 -11.97
C GLY A 246 -7.84 7.26 -13.17
N ASP A 247 -6.53 7.15 -12.94
CA ASP A 247 -5.51 7.22 -13.99
C ASP A 247 -4.36 6.26 -13.66
N PRO A 248 -4.16 5.20 -14.47
CA PRO A 248 -3.23 4.11 -14.16
C PRO A 248 -1.77 4.57 -14.09
N ARG A 249 -1.41 5.71 -14.72
CA ARG A 249 -0.03 6.24 -14.67
C ARG A 249 0.42 6.59 -13.24
N TRP A 250 -0.52 6.86 -12.34
CA TRP A 250 -0.17 7.08 -10.95
C TRP A 250 0.19 5.78 -10.21
N LEU A 251 -0.23 4.62 -10.70
CA LEU A 251 0.19 3.33 -10.15
C LEU A 251 1.68 3.08 -10.44
N ASP A 252 2.19 3.53 -11.58
CA ASP A 252 3.63 3.51 -11.90
C ASP A 252 4.42 4.41 -10.95
N VAL A 253 3.90 5.62 -10.68
CA VAL A 253 4.49 6.56 -9.72
C VAL A 253 4.49 5.96 -8.30
N LEU A 254 3.39 5.34 -7.89
CA LEU A 254 3.26 4.68 -6.60
C LEU A 254 4.27 3.53 -6.47
N THR A 255 4.40 2.70 -7.52
CA THR A 255 5.37 1.60 -7.57
C THR A 255 6.79 2.11 -7.39
N ALA A 256 7.24 3.04 -8.24
CA ALA A 256 8.59 3.61 -8.18
C ALA A 256 8.88 4.32 -6.84
N PHE A 257 7.88 4.98 -6.27
CA PHE A 257 8.00 5.59 -4.95
C PHE A 257 8.22 4.54 -3.86
N LEU A 258 7.41 3.48 -3.85
CA LEU A 258 7.56 2.39 -2.90
C LEU A 258 8.91 1.68 -3.10
N ASP A 259 9.45 1.63 -4.33
CA ASP A 259 10.75 1.00 -4.67
C ASP A 259 11.83 1.74 -3.90
N THR A 260 11.82 3.06 -4.07
CA THR A 260 12.72 3.99 -3.39
C THR A 260 12.65 3.84 -1.86
N LEU A 261 11.45 3.73 -1.29
CA LEU A 261 11.32 3.57 0.17
C LEU A 261 11.87 2.24 0.67
N ALA A 262 11.60 1.13 -0.03
CA ALA A 262 12.08 -0.19 0.36
C ALA A 262 13.60 -0.28 0.28
N GLU A 263 14.21 0.22 -0.80
CA GLU A 263 15.67 0.26 -0.98
C GLU A 263 16.38 1.04 0.13
N ASN A 264 15.71 2.06 0.67
CA ASN A 264 16.24 2.89 1.74
C ASN A 264 15.77 2.45 3.14
N GLY A 265 14.99 1.36 3.24
CA GLY A 265 14.47 0.84 4.50
C GLY A 265 13.55 1.81 5.25
N ILE A 266 12.80 2.65 4.53
CA ILE A 266 11.94 3.68 5.11
C ILE A 266 10.51 3.15 5.22
N PRO A 267 9.98 2.93 6.44
CA PRO A 267 8.59 2.55 6.61
C PRO A 267 7.64 3.67 6.17
N SER A 268 6.40 3.32 5.83
CA SER A 268 5.42 4.31 5.41
C SER A 268 3.97 3.89 5.69
N ALA A 269 3.05 4.86 5.61
CA ALA A 269 1.61 4.62 5.66
C ALA A 269 0.90 5.30 4.47
N TYR A 270 0.18 4.52 3.65
CA TYR A 270 -0.59 5.06 2.53
C TYR A 270 -1.77 5.89 3.04
N TRP A 271 -2.07 7.02 2.41
CA TRP A 271 -3.22 7.87 2.70
C TRP A 271 -4.34 7.68 1.65
N ALA A 272 -5.50 7.14 1.97
CA ALA A 272 -5.91 6.55 3.24
C ALA A 272 -6.93 5.43 3.04
N GLY A 273 -7.04 4.57 4.04
CA GLY A 273 -8.13 3.64 4.23
C GLY A 273 -9.12 4.12 5.28
N GLY A 274 -10.08 3.27 5.61
CA GLY A 274 -11.06 3.49 6.67
C GLY A 274 -12.47 3.78 6.17
N PRO A 275 -13.43 3.88 7.09
CA PRO A 275 -14.82 4.14 6.76
C PRO A 275 -15.04 5.55 6.21
N TRP A 276 -16.19 5.75 5.56
CA TRP A 276 -16.74 7.07 5.18
C TRP A 276 -16.01 7.87 4.08
N TRP A 277 -15.02 7.29 3.41
CA TRP A 277 -14.40 7.92 2.23
C TRP A 277 -15.30 7.97 0.99
N GLY A 278 -16.28 7.07 0.88
CA GLY A 278 -17.14 6.99 -0.30
C GLY A 278 -16.33 6.79 -1.58
N ALA A 279 -16.59 7.62 -2.59
CA ALA A 279 -15.93 7.56 -3.89
C ALA A 279 -14.65 8.42 -3.99
N GLU A 280 -14.07 8.84 -2.85
CA GLU A 280 -12.80 9.57 -2.86
C GLU A 280 -11.73 8.79 -3.64
N SER A 281 -11.03 9.48 -4.52
CA SER A 281 -10.13 8.88 -5.51
C SER A 281 -8.82 8.39 -4.90
N LEU A 282 -8.39 9.04 -3.83
CA LEU A 282 -7.18 8.66 -3.09
C LEU A 282 -7.41 7.50 -2.13
N ALA A 283 -8.66 7.24 -1.76
CA ALA A 283 -8.98 6.25 -0.75
C ALA A 283 -8.77 4.81 -1.27
N ILE A 284 -8.23 3.95 -0.41
CA ILE A 284 -7.99 2.52 -0.68
C ILE A 284 -8.99 1.59 0.00
N GLN A 285 -9.99 2.16 0.68
CA GLN A 285 -11.13 1.39 1.17
C GLN A 285 -11.89 0.78 -0.02
N PRO A 286 -12.23 -0.52 0.03
CA PRO A 286 -12.96 -1.18 -1.05
C PRO A 286 -14.35 -0.58 -1.20
N ILE A 287 -14.85 -0.54 -2.44
CA ILE A 287 -16.24 -0.15 -2.76
C ILE A 287 -16.99 -1.42 -3.13
N ASP A 288 -18.09 -1.70 -2.42
CA ASP A 288 -18.96 -2.86 -2.69
C ASP A 288 -18.20 -4.20 -2.72
N GLY A 289 -17.14 -4.30 -1.90
CA GLY A 289 -16.28 -5.50 -1.81
C GLY A 289 -15.22 -5.61 -2.90
N ILE A 290 -15.07 -4.60 -3.76
CA ILE A 290 -14.06 -4.54 -4.82
C ILE A 290 -12.91 -3.65 -4.35
N ASP A 291 -11.71 -4.20 -4.45
CA ASP A 291 -10.48 -3.50 -4.09
C ASP A 291 -10.20 -2.32 -5.03
N ARG A 292 -9.46 -1.35 -4.51
CA ARG A 292 -9.01 -0.18 -5.28
C ARG A 292 -7.66 -0.52 -5.93
N PRO A 293 -7.37 -0.02 -7.14
CA PRO A 293 -6.17 -0.43 -7.89
C PRO A 293 -4.84 -0.11 -7.19
N GLN A 294 -4.83 0.87 -6.27
CA GLN A 294 -3.65 1.14 -5.45
C GLN A 294 -3.34 0.00 -4.47
N MET A 295 -4.34 -0.80 -4.08
CA MET A 295 -4.15 -1.96 -3.21
C MET A 295 -3.38 -3.08 -3.92
N ASP A 296 -3.63 -3.30 -5.21
CA ASP A 296 -2.86 -4.24 -6.04
C ASP A 296 -1.36 -3.90 -6.08
N VAL A 297 -1.03 -2.60 -5.96
CA VAL A 297 0.36 -2.14 -5.84
C VAL A 297 0.88 -2.33 -4.42
N LEU A 298 0.11 -1.94 -3.40
CA LEU A 298 0.54 -2.00 -2.01
C LEU A 298 0.76 -3.44 -1.52
N GLU A 299 -0.09 -4.39 -1.91
CA GLU A 299 0.00 -5.81 -1.52
C GLU A 299 1.38 -6.41 -1.87
N ARG A 300 2.04 -5.92 -2.92
CA ARG A 300 3.42 -6.32 -3.31
C ARG A 300 4.47 -5.99 -2.24
N TYR A 301 4.13 -5.15 -1.26
CA TYR A 301 5.02 -4.68 -0.20
C TYR A 301 4.52 -5.02 1.20
N LEU A 302 3.28 -5.51 1.31
CA LEU A 302 2.57 -5.80 2.53
C LEU A 302 2.58 -7.31 2.78
N ASP A 303 3.74 -7.88 3.12
CA ASP A 303 3.83 -9.22 3.74
C ASP A 303 5.22 -9.55 4.30
N GLY A 304 6.15 -8.58 4.35
CA GLY A 304 7.53 -8.85 4.79
C GLY A 304 8.37 -9.64 3.78
N GLU A 305 7.75 -10.16 2.73
CA GLU A 305 8.38 -10.78 1.56
C GLU A 305 8.48 -9.78 0.40
N ALA A 306 9.03 -8.60 0.68
CA ALA A 306 9.49 -7.71 -0.39
C ALA A 306 10.73 -8.33 -1.05
N ALA A 307 10.57 -9.45 -1.75
CA ALA A 307 11.49 -9.87 -2.79
C ALA A 307 11.25 -9.00 -4.02
N ARG A 308 11.56 -7.71 -3.91
CA ARG A 308 11.95 -6.92 -5.08
C ARG A 308 13.38 -7.28 -5.40
N LEU A 309 13.66 -7.88 -6.55
CA LEU A 309 15.01 -7.86 -7.11
C LEU A 309 14.93 -7.62 -8.63
N ASP A 310 15.85 -6.77 -9.10
CA ASP A 310 16.02 -6.17 -10.43
C ASP A 310 15.69 -7.02 -11.68
N ALA A 311 15.50 -6.30 -12.80
CA ALA A 311 15.38 -6.83 -14.17
C ALA A 311 16.48 -7.85 -14.54
N GLY A 312 16.06 -9.12 -14.60
CA GLY A 312 16.86 -10.30 -14.92
C GLY A 312 16.13 -11.57 -14.49
N ALA A 313 16.59 -12.74 -14.93
CA ALA A 313 15.97 -14.01 -14.57
C ALA A 313 15.81 -14.16 -13.04
N LEU A 314 14.58 -14.16 -12.55
CA LEU A 314 14.21 -14.40 -11.15
C LEU A 314 13.88 -15.88 -10.98
N ALA A 315 14.37 -16.49 -9.91
CA ALA A 315 14.07 -17.87 -9.55
C ALA A 315 13.59 -17.94 -8.10
N GLY A 316 12.46 -18.58 -7.89
CA GLY A 316 11.93 -18.99 -6.59
C GLY A 316 12.66 -20.22 -6.06
N THR A 317 11.99 -20.92 -5.18
CA THR A 317 12.50 -21.94 -4.27
C THR A 317 11.78 -23.27 -4.49
N ASP A 318 11.84 -24.18 -3.50
CA ASP A 318 11.05 -25.41 -3.50
C ASP A 318 9.77 -25.24 -2.63
N HIS A 319 9.35 -24.00 -2.39
CA HIS A 319 8.19 -23.61 -1.58
C HIS A 319 7.32 -22.61 -2.35
N ASP A 320 6.06 -22.47 -1.93
CA ASP A 320 5.12 -21.51 -2.49
C ASP A 320 5.69 -20.07 -2.50
N ASP A 321 5.99 -19.56 -3.69
CA ASP A 321 6.61 -18.26 -3.93
C ASP A 321 5.63 -17.26 -4.58
N ARG A 322 5.90 -15.97 -4.42
CA ARG A 322 5.20 -14.89 -5.14
C ARG A 322 6.21 -14.03 -5.90
N LEU A 323 6.24 -14.17 -7.22
CA LEU A 323 7.22 -13.54 -8.11
C LEU A 323 6.56 -12.51 -9.01
N PHE A 324 7.16 -11.32 -9.09
CA PHE A 324 6.67 -10.21 -9.91
C PHE A 324 7.77 -9.68 -10.83
N ALA A 325 7.48 -9.53 -12.11
CA ALA A 325 8.38 -8.89 -13.06
C ALA A 325 8.41 -7.36 -12.85
N GLY A 326 9.59 -6.76 -12.99
CA GLY A 326 9.73 -5.33 -13.22
C GLY A 326 9.46 -4.96 -14.68
N ALA A 327 9.24 -3.68 -14.98
CA ALA A 327 8.90 -3.21 -16.33
C ALA A 327 9.94 -3.62 -17.41
N GLY A 328 9.45 -4.05 -18.57
CA GLY A 328 10.23 -4.64 -19.66
C GLY A 328 10.23 -6.17 -19.60
N GLY A 329 10.59 -6.83 -20.70
CA GLY A 329 10.54 -8.30 -20.75
C GLY A 329 11.45 -8.98 -19.73
N ALA A 330 10.85 -9.87 -18.93
CA ALA A 330 11.41 -10.57 -17.79
C ALA A 330 11.40 -12.09 -17.97
N THR A 331 11.96 -12.79 -16.99
CA THR A 331 12.04 -14.25 -16.96
C THR A 331 11.88 -14.67 -15.51
N LEU A 332 10.80 -15.37 -15.17
CA LEU A 332 10.45 -15.80 -13.82
C LEU A 332 10.39 -17.33 -13.76
N TYR A 333 11.01 -17.94 -12.75
CA TYR A 333 10.94 -19.38 -12.47
C TYR A 333 10.37 -19.55 -11.06
N GLY A 334 9.21 -20.18 -10.88
CA GLY A 334 8.61 -20.48 -9.56
C GLY A 334 9.44 -21.52 -8.82
N GLY A 335 9.65 -22.67 -9.46
CA GLY A 335 10.49 -23.74 -8.93
C GLY A 335 9.64 -24.93 -8.50
N GLY A 336 9.56 -25.19 -7.21
CA GLY A 336 8.58 -26.13 -6.66
C GLY A 336 7.73 -25.44 -5.60
N GLY A 337 6.52 -25.92 -5.37
CA GLY A 337 5.54 -25.22 -4.54
C GLY A 337 4.36 -24.76 -5.39
N ASN A 338 3.35 -24.18 -4.75
CA ASN A 338 2.23 -23.55 -5.46
C ASN A 338 2.54 -22.06 -5.58
N ASP A 339 3.02 -21.65 -6.74
CA ASP A 339 3.61 -20.34 -6.95
C ASP A 339 2.62 -19.36 -7.59
N VAL A 340 2.84 -18.06 -7.36
CA VAL A 340 2.15 -16.98 -8.06
C VAL A 340 3.15 -16.16 -8.84
N LEU A 341 3.10 -16.23 -10.17
CA LEU A 341 3.98 -15.52 -11.08
C LEU A 341 3.19 -14.42 -11.80
N THR A 342 3.69 -13.20 -11.79
CA THR A 342 3.04 -12.07 -12.46
C THR A 342 4.07 -11.30 -13.28
N GLY A 343 3.87 -11.25 -14.60
CA GLY A 343 4.62 -10.41 -15.51
C GLY A 343 4.24 -8.93 -15.41
N SER A 344 4.61 -8.16 -16.42
CA SER A 344 4.43 -6.71 -16.45
C SER A 344 4.15 -6.19 -17.87
N ASN A 345 4.71 -5.04 -18.24
CA ASN A 345 4.71 -4.57 -19.62
C ASN A 345 5.97 -5.09 -20.35
N GLY A 346 5.80 -5.62 -21.56
CA GLY A 346 6.85 -6.21 -22.40
C GLY A 346 6.84 -7.73 -22.34
N ASN A 347 7.48 -8.35 -23.33
CA ASN A 347 7.45 -9.80 -23.55
C ASN A 347 8.18 -10.60 -22.45
N ASP A 348 7.40 -11.21 -21.57
CA ASP A 348 7.83 -11.96 -20.40
C ASP A 348 7.92 -13.46 -20.65
N ARG A 349 8.64 -14.17 -19.78
CA ARG A 349 8.68 -15.63 -19.75
C ARG A 349 8.49 -16.16 -18.34
N LEU A 350 7.44 -16.90 -18.10
CA LEU A 350 7.05 -17.38 -16.78
C LEU A 350 7.05 -18.91 -16.79
N TRP A 351 7.74 -19.53 -15.84
CA TRP A 351 7.74 -20.98 -15.61
C TRP A 351 7.31 -21.23 -14.17
N GLY A 352 6.11 -21.79 -13.95
CA GLY A 352 5.61 -22.17 -12.64
C GLY A 352 6.50 -23.24 -12.01
N GLY A 353 6.55 -24.42 -12.62
CA GLY A 353 7.45 -25.49 -12.23
C GLY A 353 6.67 -26.70 -11.72
N ALA A 354 6.79 -27.02 -10.44
CA ALA A 354 6.11 -28.18 -9.86
C ALA A 354 5.20 -27.76 -8.70
N GLY A 355 3.92 -28.08 -8.80
CA GLY A 355 2.86 -27.67 -7.89
C GLY A 355 1.76 -26.98 -8.69
N ASN A 356 0.73 -26.51 -8.00
CA ASN A 356 -0.42 -25.86 -8.63
C ASN A 356 -0.18 -24.35 -8.68
N ASP A 357 0.23 -23.86 -9.83
CA ASP A 357 0.74 -22.51 -10.02
C ASP A 357 -0.31 -21.56 -10.62
N VAL A 358 -0.15 -20.27 -10.35
CA VAL A 358 -0.95 -19.20 -10.95
C VAL A 358 -0.03 -18.21 -11.66
N SER A 359 -0.11 -18.14 -13.00
CA SER A 359 0.72 -17.22 -13.80
C SER A 359 -0.12 -16.20 -14.58
N ARG A 360 0.34 -14.95 -14.62
CA ARG A 360 -0.26 -13.86 -15.39
C ARG A 360 0.80 -13.15 -16.23
N GLY A 361 0.63 -13.06 -17.55
CA GLY A 361 1.57 -12.44 -18.48
C GLY A 361 1.59 -10.91 -18.32
N GLY A 362 0.47 -10.26 -18.61
CA GLY A 362 0.34 -8.82 -18.45
C GLY A 362 0.12 -8.14 -19.79
N ALA A 363 1.04 -7.28 -20.23
CA ALA A 363 0.95 -6.67 -21.55
C ALA A 363 2.21 -6.94 -22.35
N GLY A 364 2.10 -7.42 -23.59
CA GLY A 364 3.23 -7.85 -24.41
C GLY A 364 3.02 -9.26 -24.91
N ASP A 365 3.89 -9.73 -25.81
CA ASP A 365 3.78 -11.13 -26.29
C ASP A 365 4.57 -12.04 -25.33
N ASP A 366 3.87 -12.74 -24.45
CA ASP A 366 4.40 -13.47 -23.31
C ASP A 366 4.49 -14.98 -23.56
N ALA A 367 5.32 -15.67 -22.79
CA ALA A 367 5.41 -17.13 -22.79
C ALA A 367 5.24 -17.69 -21.37
N LEU A 368 4.14 -18.39 -21.13
CA LEU A 368 3.77 -18.95 -19.83
C LEU A 368 3.79 -20.48 -19.87
N HIS A 369 4.42 -21.09 -18.88
CA HIS A 369 4.50 -22.54 -18.72
C HIS A 369 4.11 -22.90 -17.28
N GLY A 370 3.03 -23.66 -17.09
CA GLY A 370 2.57 -24.15 -15.78
C GLY A 370 3.54 -25.17 -15.21
N GLY A 371 3.71 -26.29 -15.90
CA GLY A 371 4.69 -27.31 -15.56
C GLY A 371 4.00 -28.58 -15.11
N GLY A 372 3.98 -28.87 -13.82
CA GLY A 372 3.27 -30.05 -13.32
C GLY A 372 2.47 -29.74 -12.07
N GLY A 373 1.17 -30.06 -12.09
CA GLY A 373 0.18 -29.66 -11.11
C GLY A 373 -1.05 -29.12 -11.84
N ASP A 374 -2.11 -28.79 -11.10
CA ASP A 374 -3.29 -28.17 -11.72
C ASP A 374 -3.09 -26.65 -11.76
N ASP A 375 -2.73 -26.11 -12.91
CA ASP A 375 -2.24 -24.73 -13.08
C ASP A 375 -3.32 -23.78 -13.65
N VAL A 376 -3.16 -22.48 -13.36
CA VAL A 376 -3.99 -21.41 -13.95
C VAL A 376 -3.10 -20.37 -14.62
N LEU A 377 -3.20 -20.24 -15.94
CA LEU A 377 -2.39 -19.34 -16.76
C LEU A 377 -3.27 -18.32 -17.48
N GLY A 378 -2.90 -17.04 -17.43
CA GLY A 378 -3.54 -15.97 -18.19
C GLY A 378 -2.53 -15.13 -18.96
N GLY A 379 -2.69 -15.03 -20.29
CA GLY A 379 -1.84 -14.23 -21.18
C GLY A 379 -2.03 -12.73 -20.96
N HIS A 380 -3.30 -12.29 -21.02
CA HIS A 380 -3.75 -10.90 -20.95
C HIS A 380 -3.61 -10.16 -22.30
N ASP A 381 -2.93 -9.01 -22.36
CA ASP A 381 -2.88 -8.20 -23.59
C ASP A 381 -1.64 -8.58 -24.41
N GLY A 382 -1.80 -9.14 -25.61
CA GLY A 382 -0.68 -9.46 -26.51
C GLY A 382 -0.87 -10.79 -27.22
N ASN A 383 0.09 -11.18 -28.05
CA ASN A 383 0.03 -12.48 -28.74
C ASN A 383 0.82 -13.52 -27.94
N ASP A 384 0.15 -14.25 -27.07
CA ASP A 384 0.77 -15.04 -26.02
C ASP A 384 0.93 -16.52 -26.38
N MET A 385 1.86 -17.18 -25.69
CA MET A 385 2.06 -18.62 -25.77
C MET A 385 1.93 -19.25 -24.38
N LEU A 386 0.87 -20.03 -24.16
CA LEU A 386 0.56 -20.66 -22.89
C LEU A 386 0.66 -22.19 -23.01
N SER A 387 1.27 -22.84 -22.02
CA SER A 387 1.36 -24.30 -21.92
C SER A 387 1.07 -24.73 -20.49
N GLY A 388 0.01 -25.52 -20.28
CA GLY A 388 -0.38 -26.08 -18.99
C GLY A 388 0.66 -27.07 -18.48
N GLY A 389 0.76 -28.22 -19.13
CA GLY A 389 1.77 -29.24 -18.81
C GLY A 389 1.13 -30.53 -18.31
N ASP A 390 1.55 -31.02 -17.15
CA ASP A 390 0.96 -32.20 -16.51
C ASP A 390 -0.09 -31.75 -15.48
N GLY A 391 -1.35 -32.14 -15.59
CA GLY A 391 -2.38 -31.81 -14.60
C GLY A 391 -3.67 -31.31 -15.25
N ALA A 392 -4.69 -30.98 -14.45
CA ALA A 392 -5.93 -30.41 -14.98
C ALA A 392 -5.83 -28.88 -14.99
N ASP A 393 -5.44 -28.33 -16.13
CA ASP A 393 -5.04 -26.94 -16.27
C ASP A 393 -6.16 -26.03 -16.76
N THR A 394 -6.04 -24.74 -16.47
CA THR A 394 -6.94 -23.70 -16.99
C THR A 394 -6.12 -22.57 -17.63
N LEU A 395 -6.29 -22.38 -18.93
CA LEU A 395 -5.55 -21.42 -19.74
C LEU A 395 -6.49 -20.37 -20.36
N TYR A 396 -6.14 -19.10 -20.20
CA TYR A 396 -6.82 -17.94 -20.79
C TYR A 396 -5.85 -17.16 -21.68
N GLY A 397 -6.11 -17.07 -22.98
CA GLY A 397 -5.34 -16.20 -23.89
C GLY A 397 -5.63 -14.72 -23.65
N ASP A 398 -6.92 -14.41 -23.48
CA ASP A 398 -7.49 -13.06 -23.32
C ASP A 398 -7.48 -12.24 -24.62
N ALA A 399 -6.55 -11.33 -24.85
CA ALA A 399 -6.63 -10.37 -25.95
C ALA A 399 -5.38 -10.40 -26.84
N GLY A 400 -5.52 -10.96 -28.04
CA GLY A 400 -4.49 -11.03 -29.08
C GLY A 400 -4.60 -12.34 -29.83
N ASP A 401 -3.66 -12.60 -30.74
CA ASP A 401 -3.62 -13.86 -31.48
C ASP A 401 -2.78 -14.88 -30.69
N ASP A 402 -3.44 -15.74 -29.90
CA ASP A 402 -2.80 -16.56 -28.88
C ASP A 402 -2.56 -18.02 -29.28
N CYS A 403 -1.63 -18.68 -28.60
CA CYS A 403 -1.32 -20.11 -28.76
C CYS A 403 -1.40 -20.83 -27.39
N LEU A 404 -2.42 -21.66 -27.20
CA LEU A 404 -2.67 -22.38 -25.94
C LEU A 404 -2.49 -23.89 -26.12
N PHE A 405 -1.75 -24.52 -25.22
CA PHE A 405 -1.54 -25.97 -25.17
C PHE A 405 -1.91 -26.48 -23.76
N GLY A 406 -2.93 -27.35 -23.65
CA GLY A 406 -3.34 -27.94 -22.38
C GLY A 406 -2.27 -28.89 -21.85
N GLY A 407 -2.10 -30.03 -22.52
CA GLY A 407 -1.05 -30.99 -22.20
C GLY A 407 -1.62 -32.34 -21.79
N ASP A 408 -1.20 -32.85 -20.65
CA ASP A 408 -1.68 -34.10 -20.07
C ASP A 408 -2.68 -33.82 -18.95
N GLY A 409 -3.97 -34.08 -19.16
CA GLY A 409 -5.00 -33.92 -18.13
C GLY A 409 -6.35 -33.52 -18.70
N ASP A 410 -7.32 -33.22 -17.83
CA ASP A 410 -8.63 -32.73 -18.29
C ASP A 410 -8.61 -31.20 -18.26
N ASP A 411 -8.29 -30.56 -19.39
CA ASP A 411 -7.95 -29.14 -19.43
C ASP A 411 -9.10 -28.22 -19.87
N VAL A 412 -8.98 -26.94 -19.52
CA VAL A 412 -9.88 -25.87 -19.99
C VAL A 412 -9.07 -24.75 -20.65
N LEU A 413 -9.31 -24.54 -21.94
CA LEU A 413 -8.64 -23.50 -22.75
C LEU A 413 -9.68 -22.51 -23.28
N GLU A 414 -9.43 -21.22 -23.08
CA GLU A 414 -10.23 -20.11 -23.61
C GLU A 414 -9.29 -19.11 -24.32
N GLY A 415 -9.41 -19.01 -25.65
CA GLY A 415 -8.59 -18.13 -26.50
C GLY A 415 -8.88 -16.67 -26.20
N GLY A 416 -10.13 -16.25 -26.37
CA GLY A 416 -10.57 -14.91 -26.02
C GLY A 416 -10.84 -14.07 -27.26
N ALA A 417 -10.10 -13.00 -27.49
CA ALA A 417 -10.28 -12.10 -28.62
C ALA A 417 -9.05 -12.07 -29.52
N GLY A 418 -9.17 -12.55 -30.75
CA GLY A 418 -8.09 -12.54 -31.74
C GLY A 418 -8.19 -13.74 -32.66
N HIS A 419 -7.09 -14.21 -33.23
CA HIS A 419 -7.07 -15.42 -34.05
C HIS A 419 -6.25 -16.49 -33.34
N ASP A 420 -6.93 -17.32 -32.57
CA ASP A 420 -6.30 -18.16 -31.58
C ASP A 420 -6.05 -19.59 -32.08
N ALA A 421 -5.01 -20.23 -31.56
CA ALA A 421 -4.69 -21.62 -31.80
C ALA A 421 -4.68 -22.39 -30.47
N LEU A 422 -5.63 -23.31 -30.29
CA LEU A 422 -5.82 -24.09 -29.07
C LEU A 422 -5.61 -25.57 -29.36
N ALA A 423 -4.80 -26.24 -28.53
CA ALA A 423 -4.63 -27.69 -28.53
C ALA A 423 -4.86 -28.26 -27.12
N GLY A 424 -5.85 -29.15 -26.97
CA GLY A 424 -6.21 -29.77 -25.69
C GLY A 424 -5.12 -30.71 -25.20
N GLY A 425 -4.80 -31.72 -26.00
CA GLY A 425 -3.73 -32.67 -25.69
C GLY A 425 -4.30 -34.04 -25.33
N ASN A 426 -3.89 -34.60 -24.21
CA ASN A 426 -4.38 -35.89 -23.73
C ASN A 426 -5.38 -35.68 -22.59
N GLY A 427 -6.60 -36.19 -22.72
CA GLY A 427 -7.54 -36.24 -21.60
C GLY A 427 -8.96 -35.96 -22.04
N ARG A 428 -9.74 -35.23 -21.25
CA ARG A 428 -11.03 -34.69 -21.68
C ARG A 428 -10.98 -33.19 -21.56
N ASP A 429 -10.92 -32.52 -22.70
CA ASP A 429 -10.65 -31.09 -22.72
C ASP A 429 -11.89 -30.27 -23.09
N ILE A 430 -11.89 -29.01 -22.66
CA ILE A 430 -12.87 -28.00 -23.05
C ILE A 430 -12.12 -26.85 -23.71
N LEU A 431 -12.30 -26.66 -25.01
CA LEU A 431 -11.66 -25.60 -25.78
C LEU A 431 -12.71 -24.59 -26.26
N ARG A 432 -12.44 -23.31 -26.06
CA ARG A 432 -13.25 -22.20 -26.56
C ARG A 432 -12.38 -21.21 -27.31
N GLY A 433 -12.65 -21.01 -28.61
CA GLY A 433 -11.92 -20.06 -29.45
C GLY A 433 -12.19 -18.63 -28.98
N GLY A 434 -13.44 -18.18 -29.13
CA GLY A 434 -13.85 -16.88 -28.64
C GLY A 434 -14.26 -16.00 -29.81
N ALA A 435 -13.65 -14.84 -29.97
CA ALA A 435 -13.93 -13.91 -31.04
C ALA A 435 -12.78 -13.89 -32.05
N GLY A 436 -13.09 -14.18 -33.31
CA GLY A 436 -12.17 -14.18 -34.44
C GLY A 436 -12.12 -15.57 -35.09
N ASN A 437 -11.13 -15.82 -35.94
CA ASN A 437 -11.07 -17.05 -36.72
C ASN A 437 -10.07 -18.01 -36.08
N ASP A 438 -10.58 -18.97 -35.33
CA ASP A 438 -9.76 -19.77 -34.43
C ASP A 438 -9.47 -21.17 -35.00
N VAL A 439 -8.42 -21.80 -34.49
CA VAL A 439 -8.04 -23.19 -34.79
C VAL A 439 -8.00 -23.98 -33.49
N LEU A 440 -8.93 -24.91 -33.33
CA LEU A 440 -9.06 -25.75 -32.14
C LEU A 440 -8.76 -27.21 -32.51
N ALA A 441 -7.93 -27.86 -31.71
CA ALA A 441 -7.68 -29.29 -31.79
C ALA A 441 -7.85 -29.93 -30.40
N GLY A 442 -8.85 -30.79 -30.22
CA GLY A 442 -9.02 -31.54 -28.96
C GLY A 442 -7.97 -32.62 -28.77
N ASP A 443 -7.33 -33.06 -29.85
CA ASP A 443 -6.36 -34.15 -29.88
C ASP A 443 -6.90 -35.48 -29.30
N ALA A 444 -6.32 -36.00 -28.22
CA ALA A 444 -6.60 -37.34 -27.72
C ALA A 444 -7.57 -37.29 -26.55
N GLY A 445 -8.87 -37.47 -26.82
CA GLY A 445 -9.83 -37.37 -25.76
C GLY A 445 -11.28 -37.49 -26.16
N ASP A 446 -12.16 -37.29 -25.18
CA ASP A 446 -13.60 -37.08 -25.39
C ASP A 446 -13.91 -35.57 -25.24
N ASP A 447 -13.46 -34.75 -26.18
CA ASP A 447 -13.36 -33.30 -25.98
C ASP A 447 -14.61 -32.50 -26.35
N VAL A 448 -14.68 -31.27 -25.84
CA VAL A 448 -15.73 -30.28 -26.13
C VAL A 448 -15.08 -29.04 -26.73
N LEU A 449 -15.28 -28.82 -28.03
CA LEU A 449 -14.75 -27.66 -28.74
C LEU A 449 -15.89 -26.71 -29.12
N GLY A 450 -15.67 -25.40 -28.91
CA GLY A 450 -16.55 -24.33 -29.37
C GLY A 450 -15.74 -23.18 -29.96
N GLY A 451 -15.83 -22.96 -31.28
CA GLY A 451 -15.14 -21.84 -31.93
C GLY A 451 -15.70 -20.47 -31.53
N HIS A 452 -17.03 -20.40 -31.31
CA HIS A 452 -17.78 -19.17 -30.99
C HIS A 452 -17.90 -18.19 -32.18
N ASP A 453 -17.44 -16.95 -32.08
CA ASP A 453 -17.71 -15.87 -33.03
C ASP A 453 -16.63 -15.79 -34.12
N GLY A 454 -16.84 -16.40 -35.29
CA GLY A 454 -15.98 -16.22 -36.47
C GLY A 454 -16.00 -17.40 -37.42
N ASP A 455 -15.01 -17.46 -38.31
CA ASP A 455 -14.82 -18.59 -39.25
C ASP A 455 -13.77 -19.57 -38.71
N ASP A 456 -14.21 -20.49 -37.85
CA ASP A 456 -13.32 -21.39 -37.08
C ASP A 456 -13.03 -22.74 -37.75
N VAL A 457 -11.91 -23.35 -37.35
CA VAL A 457 -11.51 -24.72 -37.69
C VAL A 457 -11.47 -25.57 -36.43
N LEU A 458 -12.22 -26.67 -36.41
CA LEU A 458 -12.35 -27.61 -35.28
C LEU A 458 -12.12 -29.05 -35.72
#